data_AF-A0A7C3JNB0-F1
#
_entry.id   AF-A0A7C3JNB0-F1
#
_cell.length_a   1.000
_cell.length_b   1.000
_cell.length_c   1.000
_cell.angle_alpha   90.00
_cell.angle_beta   90.00
_cell.angle_gamma   90.00
#
_symmetry.space_group_name_H-M   'P 1'
#
loop_
_entity.id
_entity.type
_entity.pdbx_description
1 polymer ?
#
loop_
_entity_poly.entity_id
_entity_poly.type
_entity_poly.pdbx_seq_one_letter_code
_entity_poly.pdbx_strand_id
1 'polypeptide(L)'
;MTPRSRRALLNLKQICDEHLKGQYELEVIDLYQQPELAARYEVIASPTLFKIMPPPLRRMIGDLSDTPSLLRRLGIVREKTTAL
;
A
#
# COMPACT_ATOMS: atom_id res chain seq x y z
N MET A 1 -2.91 10.23 -14.29
CA MET A 1 -2.12 9.80 -13.10
C MET A 1 -1.17 10.90 -12.65
N THR A 2 -1.19 11.28 -11.37
CA THR A 2 -0.35 12.38 -10.84
C THR A 2 1.09 11.92 -10.54
N PRO A 3 2.08 12.84 -10.46
CA PRO A 3 3.45 12.48 -10.09
C PRO A 3 3.57 11.77 -8.73
N ARG A 4 2.73 12.15 -7.75
CA ARG A 4 2.73 11.55 -6.42
C ARG A 4 2.22 10.11 -6.44
N SER A 5 1.14 9.84 -7.19
CA SER A 5 0.64 8.47 -7.40
C SER A 5 1.64 7.60 -8.17
N ARG A 6 2.39 8.18 -9.12
CA ARG A 6 3.46 7.47 -9.84
C ARG A 6 4.60 7.04 -8.94
N ARG A 7 5.06 7.92 -8.05
CA ARG A 7 6.08 7.53 -7.07
C ARG A 7 5.58 6.43 -6.13
N ALA A 8 4.33 6.53 -5.65
CA ALA A 8 3.72 5.49 -4.82
C ALA A 8 3.75 4.11 -5.50
N LEU A 9 3.31 4.04 -6.76
CA LEU A 9 3.27 2.80 -7.51
C LEU A 9 4.67 2.21 -7.73
N LEU A 10 5.65 3.05 -8.09
CA LEU A 10 7.02 2.60 -8.31
C LEU A 10 7.66 2.07 -7.03
N ASN A 11 7.54 2.81 -5.92
CA ASN A 11 8.08 2.40 -4.62
C ASN A 11 7.46 1.09 -4.14
N LEU A 12 6.14 0.94 -4.29
CA LEU A 12 5.45 -0.30 -3.95
C LEU A 12 5.91 -1.47 -4.81
N LYS A 13 5.95 -1.30 -6.13
CA LYS A 13 6.41 -2.36 -7.05
C LYS A 13 7.82 -2.80 -6.73
N GLN A 14 8.73 -1.86 -6.48
CA GLN A 14 10.11 -2.18 -6.12
C GLN A 14 10.16 -3.07 -4.87
N ILE A 15 9.47 -2.68 -3.78
CA ILE A 15 9.44 -3.47 -2.54
C ILE A 15 8.79 -4.84 -2.76
N CYS A 16 7.70 -4.91 -3.53
CA CYS A 16 7.03 -6.18 -3.80
C CYS A 16 7.87 -7.11 -4.69
N ASP A 17 8.59 -6.58 -5.68
CA ASP A 17 9.45 -7.38 -6.56
C ASP A 17 10.70 -7.89 -5.82
N GLU A 18 11.23 -7.09 -4.88
CA GLU A 18 12.37 -7.47 -4.04
C GLU A 18 12.00 -8.47 -2.94
N HIS A 19 10.84 -8.32 -2.30
CA HIS A 19 10.51 -9.06 -1.06
C HIS A 19 9.32 -10.02 -1.16
N LEU A 20 8.43 -9.82 -2.13
CA LEU A 20 7.16 -10.55 -2.25
C LEU A 20 7.01 -11.23 -3.63
N LYS A 21 8.10 -11.46 -4.36
CA LYS A 21 8.05 -12.00 -5.73
C LYS A 21 7.19 -13.27 -5.81
N GLY A 22 6.14 -13.22 -6.62
CA GLY A 22 5.19 -14.33 -6.80
C GLY A 22 4.21 -14.55 -5.63
N GLN A 23 4.20 -13.65 -4.63
CA GLN A 23 3.40 -13.73 -3.42
C GLN A 23 2.52 -12.49 -3.20
N TYR A 24 2.31 -11.68 -4.25
CA TYR A 24 1.41 -10.53 -4.21
C TYR A 24 0.58 -10.42 -5.48
N GLU A 25 -0.60 -9.85 -5.32
CA GLU A 25 -1.42 -9.31 -6.40
C GLU A 25 -1.56 -7.80 -6.17
N LEU A 26 -1.51 -7.02 -7.25
CA LEU A 26 -1.60 -5.57 -7.20
C LEU A 26 -2.66 -5.07 -8.18
N GLU A 27 -3.70 -4.46 -7.63
CA GLU A 27 -4.72 -3.74 -8.39
C GLU A 27 -4.51 -2.23 -8.25
N VAL A 28 -4.56 -1.51 -9.37
CA VAL A 28 -4.42 -0.05 -9.41
C VAL A 28 -5.73 0.56 -9.86
N ILE A 29 -6.36 1.32 -8.98
CA ILE A 29 -7.66 1.96 -9.21
C ILE A 29 -7.46 3.46 -9.43
N ASP A 30 -7.94 3.96 -10.57
CA ASP A 30 -8.00 5.39 -10.83
C ASP A 30 -9.34 5.95 -10.32
N LEU A 31 -9.30 6.65 -9.19
CA LEU A 31 -10.50 7.21 -8.55
C LEU A 31 -11.19 8.28 -9.40
N TYR A 32 -10.51 8.89 -10.38
CA TYR A 32 -11.17 9.81 -11.31
C TYR A 32 -12.10 9.07 -12.27
N GLN A 33 -11.83 7.79 -12.54
CA GLN A 33 -12.66 6.95 -13.39
C GLN A 33 -13.74 6.21 -12.59
N GLN A 34 -13.49 5.94 -11.31
CA GLN A 34 -14.40 5.20 -10.41
C GLN A 34 -14.57 5.95 -9.06
N PRO A 35 -15.17 7.16 -9.06
CA PRO A 35 -15.27 8.01 -7.87
C PRO A 35 -16.09 7.39 -6.73
N GLU A 36 -17.05 6.52 -7.04
CA GLU A 36 -17.86 5.79 -6.05
C GLU A 36 -17.04 4.90 -5.13
N LEU A 37 -15.89 4.39 -5.60
CA LEU A 37 -14.98 3.60 -4.77
C LEU A 37 -14.29 4.45 -3.70
N ALA A 38 -14.05 5.74 -3.97
CA ALA A 38 -13.48 6.63 -2.97
C ALA A 38 -14.42 6.78 -1.78
N ALA A 39 -15.73 6.94 -2.04
CA ALA A 39 -16.74 7.01 -0.97
C ALA A 39 -16.88 5.66 -0.25
N ARG A 40 -17.00 4.56 -1.00
CA ARG A 40 -17.19 3.21 -0.44
C ARG A 40 -16.06 2.78 0.50
N TYR A 41 -14.81 3.12 0.16
CA TYR A 41 -13.63 2.76 0.95
C TYR A 41 -13.10 3.91 1.83
N GLU A 42 -13.89 4.98 1.97
CA GLU A 42 -13.54 6.17 2.77
C GLU A 42 -12.15 6.74 2.43
N VAL A 43 -11.82 6.78 1.12
CA VAL A 43 -10.57 7.31 0.61
C VAL A 43 -10.67 8.83 0.53
N ILE A 44 -10.17 9.49 1.57
CA ILE A 44 -10.15 10.96 1.66
C ILE A 44 -8.98 11.61 0.93
N ALA A 45 -7.96 10.82 0.54
CA ALA A 45 -6.75 11.31 -0.09
C ALA A 45 -6.16 10.30 -1.08
N SER A 46 -5.48 10.80 -2.12
CA SER A 46 -4.73 9.98 -3.07
C SER A 46 -3.25 10.39 -3.07
N PRO A 47 -2.30 9.45 -3.22
CA PRO A 47 -2.49 8.00 -3.32
C PRO A 47 -2.74 7.32 -1.96
N THR A 48 -3.58 6.27 -1.97
CA THR A 48 -3.85 5.40 -0.82
C THR A 48 -3.64 3.94 -1.24
N LEU A 49 -2.87 3.20 -0.43
CA LEU A 49 -2.64 1.76 -0.56
C LEU A 49 -3.47 1.00 0.48
N PHE A 50 -4.12 -0.06 0.04
CA PHE A 50 -4.78 -1.05 0.88
C PHE A 50 -4.04 -2.38 0.79
N LYS A 51 -3.50 -2.87 1.91
CA LYS A 51 -2.99 -4.23 2.04
C LYS A 51 -4.11 -5.09 2.60
N ILE A 52 -4.71 -5.92 1.75
CA ILE A 52 -5.92 -6.69 2.08
C ILE A 52 -5.55 -8.03 2.71
N MET A 53 -4.60 -8.74 2.11
CA MET A 53 -4.20 -10.09 2.51
C MET A 53 -2.70 -10.20 2.82
N PRO A 54 -2.30 -11.10 3.74
CA PRO A 54 -3.18 -11.75 4.72
C PRO A 54 -3.80 -10.72 5.68
N PRO A 55 -4.91 -11.02 6.38
CA PRO A 55 -5.48 -10.07 7.34
C PRO A 55 -4.51 -9.69 8.47
N PRO A 56 -4.71 -8.54 9.15
CA PRO A 56 -5.79 -7.57 8.95
C PRO A 56 -5.54 -6.63 7.77
N LEU A 57 -6.63 -6.00 7.29
CA LEU A 57 -6.56 -4.92 6.30
C LEU A 57 -5.76 -3.74 6.86
N ARG A 58 -4.82 -3.20 6.08
CA ARG A 58 -4.03 -2.02 6.44
C ARG A 58 -4.12 -0.95 5.37
N ARG A 59 -4.35 0.30 5.78
CA ARG A 59 -4.41 1.48 4.91
C ARG A 59 -3.18 2.36 5.09
N MET A 60 -2.61 2.84 3.99
CA MET A 60 -1.43 3.71 3.95
C MET A 60 -1.65 4.85 2.96
N ILE A 61 -1.41 6.09 3.37
CA ILE A 61 -1.59 7.28 2.54
C ILE A 61 -0.23 7.90 2.23
N GLY A 62 -0.02 8.34 1.00
CA GLY A 62 1.21 9.01 0.56
C GLY A 62 2.00 8.20 -0.46
N ASP A 63 3.16 8.71 -0.86
CA ASP A 63 3.94 8.14 -1.97
C ASP A 63 4.86 6.98 -1.59
N LEU A 64 4.66 6.39 -0.40
CA LEU A 64 5.28 5.13 0.03
C LEU A 64 6.82 5.12 -0.04
N SER A 65 7.48 6.27 0.11
CA SER A 65 8.93 6.41 0.00
C SER A 65 9.71 5.98 1.25
N ASP A 66 9.04 5.84 2.40
CA ASP A 66 9.67 5.33 3.64
C ASP A 66 9.68 3.81 3.61
N THR A 67 10.75 3.24 3.02
CA THR A 67 10.94 1.79 2.88
C THR A 67 10.86 1.04 4.22
N PRO A 68 11.58 1.44 5.29
CA PRO A 68 11.47 0.75 6.58
C PRO A 68 10.04 0.71 7.12
N SER A 69 9.30 1.82 7.03
CA SER A 69 7.90 1.89 7.46
C SER A 69 7.00 1.02 6.58
N LEU A 70 7.19 1.05 5.26
CA LEU A 70 6.40 0.24 4.34
C LEU A 70 6.62 -1.26 4.58
N LEU A 71 7.86 -1.71 4.75
CA LEU A 71 8.18 -3.12 5.04
C LEU A 71 7.48 -3.62 6.32
N ARG A 72 7.47 -2.82 7.40
CA ARG A 72 6.74 -3.15 8.63
C ARG A 72 5.24 -3.22 8.39
N ARG A 73 4.67 -2.23 7.68
CA ARG A 73 3.23 -2.16 7.41
C ARG A 73 2.73 -3.25 6.46
N LEU A 74 3.59 -3.74 5.57
CA LEU A 74 3.31 -4.91 4.73
C LEU A 74 3.45 -6.24 5.50
N GLY A 75 4.07 -6.22 6.68
CA GLY A 75 4.33 -7.41 7.50
C GLY A 75 5.53 -8.23 7.04
N ILE A 76 6.42 -7.64 6.23
CA ILE A 76 7.64 -8.29 5.74
C ILE A 76 8.69 -8.38 6.86
N VAL A 77 8.77 -7.35 7.71
CA VAL A 77 9.63 -7.34 8.89
C VAL A 77 8.77 -7.57 10.12
N ARG A 78 9.12 -8.56 10.94
CA ARG A 78 8.47 -8.82 12.23
C ARG A 78 8.77 -7.68 13.20
N GLU A 79 7.73 -7.09 13.79
CA GLU A 79 7.91 -6.30 15.00
C GLU A 79 8.34 -7.26 16.12
N LYS A 80 9.38 -6.91 16.88
CA LYS A 80 9.69 -7.65 18.10
C LYS A 80 8.49 -7.48 19.02
N THR A 81 7.71 -8.53 19.21
CA THR A 81 6.69 -8.58 20.24
C THR A 81 7.42 -8.53 21.58
N THR A 82 7.51 -7.35 22.19
CA THR A 82 7.77 -7.26 23.63
C THR A 82 6.48 -7.71 24.29
N ALA A 83 6.41 -8.98 24.70
CA ALA A 83 5.37 -9.45 25.59
C ALA A 83 5.47 -8.65 26.89
N LEU A 84 4.37 -8.01 27.29
CA LEU A 84 4.15 -7.53 28.66
C LEU A 84 3.74 -8.71 29.53
#